data_AF-A0A5E4AMP3-F1
#
_entry.id   AF-A0A5E4AMP3-F1
#
_cell.length_a   1.000
_cell.length_b   1.000
_cell.length_c   1.000
_cell.angle_alpha   90.00
_cell.angle_beta   90.00
_cell.angle_gamma   90.00
#
_symmetry.space_group_name_H-M   'P 1'
#
loop_
_entity.id
_entity.type
_entity.pdbx_description
1 polymer ?
#
loop_
_entity_poly.entity_id
_entity_poly.type
_entity_poly.pdbx_seq_one_letter_code
_entity_poly.pdbx_strand_id
1 'polypeptide(L)'
;MAGLQQMMLCKNLWNSSTNRCRTEYEVKDQAAKGDEVTRKRFHAFVLFLGELYLNLEIKGTNGQVTRADILQVGLRELLNALFSNPMDDNLICAVKLLKLTGSVLEDAWKEKGKTDMEEIIQRIENVVLDANCSRDVKQMLLKLVELRSSNWGRVHATSTYREATPENDPNYFMNEPTFYTSDGVPFTAADPDYQEKYQELLEREDFFPDYEENGTDLSGGGDPYLDDIDDEMDPEIEEAYEKFCLESERKRKQ
;
A
#
# COMPACT_ATOMS: atom_id res chain seq x y z
N MET A 1 -29.01 1.39 13.89
CA MET A 1 -28.18 1.78 15.06
C MET A 1 -26.68 1.59 14.83
N ALA A 2 -26.22 0.55 14.14
CA ALA A 2 -24.79 0.34 13.83
C ALA A 2 -24.10 1.50 13.07
N GLY A 3 -24.80 2.13 12.11
CA GLY A 3 -24.25 3.28 11.37
C GLY A 3 -23.99 4.53 12.22
N LEU A 4 -24.78 4.78 13.26
CA LEU A 4 -24.58 5.92 14.17
C LEU A 4 -23.43 5.67 15.15
N GLN A 5 -23.24 4.42 15.60
CA GLN A 5 -22.07 4.04 16.40
C GLN A 5 -20.78 4.09 15.60
N GLN A 6 -20.78 3.69 14.33
CA GLN A 6 -19.58 3.75 13.47
C GLN A 6 -19.27 5.19 13.04
N MET A 7 -20.28 6.04 12.83
CA MET A 7 -20.12 7.47 12.59
C MET A 7 -19.68 8.24 13.84
N MET A 8 -20.08 7.80 15.04
CA MET A 8 -19.56 8.30 16.33
C MET A 8 -18.15 7.78 16.62
N LEU A 9 -17.82 6.54 16.27
CA LEU A 9 -16.46 6.00 16.37
C LEU A 9 -15.53 6.80 15.47
N CYS A 10 -15.94 7.02 14.20
CA CYS A 10 -15.22 7.89 13.28
C CYS A 10 -15.15 9.32 13.80
N LYS A 11 -16.22 9.93 14.33
CA LYS A 11 -16.15 11.27 14.94
C LYS A 11 -15.30 11.34 16.19
N ASN A 12 -15.17 10.27 16.98
CA ASN A 12 -14.43 10.29 18.24
C ASN A 12 -12.95 9.93 18.04
N LEU A 13 -12.64 8.94 17.19
CA LEU A 13 -11.27 8.72 16.68
C LEU A 13 -10.84 9.91 15.84
N TRP A 14 -11.71 10.47 14.99
CA TRP A 14 -11.46 11.73 14.32
C TRP A 14 -11.23 12.80 15.36
N ASN A 15 -12.11 13.13 16.31
CA ASN A 15 -11.89 14.22 17.27
C ASN A 15 -10.68 14.04 18.21
N SER A 16 -10.32 12.81 18.63
CA SER A 16 -9.16 12.57 19.51
C SER A 16 -7.84 12.50 18.70
N SER A 17 -7.82 11.75 17.60
CA SER A 17 -6.68 11.73 16.67
C SER A 17 -6.60 13.03 15.86
N THR A 18 -7.67 13.82 15.74
CA THR A 18 -7.71 15.11 15.05
C THR A 18 -6.93 16.13 15.80
N ASN A 19 -6.94 16.19 17.13
CA ASN A 19 -6.09 17.18 17.78
C ASN A 19 -4.62 16.91 17.47
N ARG A 20 -4.19 15.64 17.47
CA ARG A 20 -2.80 15.28 17.17
C ARG A 20 -2.47 15.40 15.68
N CYS A 21 -3.26 14.80 14.81
CA CYS A 21 -3.12 14.93 13.34
C CYS A 21 -3.22 16.38 12.88
N ARG A 22 -4.14 17.17 13.45
CA ARG A 22 -4.26 18.60 13.13
C ARG A 22 -3.07 19.39 13.65
N THR A 23 -2.59 19.13 14.86
CA THR A 23 -1.40 19.81 15.39
C THR A 23 -0.18 19.52 14.52
N GLU A 24 0.05 18.25 14.15
CA GLU A 24 1.15 17.85 13.27
C GLU A 24 0.98 18.40 11.84
N TYR A 25 -0.26 18.47 11.35
CA TYR A 25 -0.59 19.04 10.04
C TYR A 25 -0.44 20.57 9.99
N GLU A 26 -0.80 21.28 11.05
CA GLU A 26 -0.71 22.74 11.13
C GLU A 26 0.76 23.20 11.08
N VAL A 27 1.70 22.37 11.55
CA VAL A 27 3.14 22.64 11.51
C VAL A 27 3.87 22.00 10.33
N LYS A 28 3.15 21.48 9.32
CA LYS A 28 3.74 20.71 8.19
C LYS A 28 4.90 21.44 7.49
N ASP A 29 4.78 22.76 7.29
CA ASP A 29 5.78 23.55 6.56
C ASP A 29 7.05 23.76 7.38
N GLN A 30 6.91 23.88 8.71
CA GLN A 30 8.05 23.89 9.63
C GLN A 30 8.67 22.49 9.74
N ALA A 31 7.83 21.45 9.83
CA ALA A 31 8.28 20.08 10.00
C ALA A 31 9.08 19.59 8.77
N ALA A 32 8.65 19.93 7.55
CA ALA A 32 9.38 19.62 6.32
C ALA A 32 10.77 20.29 6.23
N LYS A 33 10.98 21.39 6.95
CA LYS A 33 12.24 22.14 7.06
C LYS A 33 13.03 21.82 8.33
N GLY A 34 12.48 20.97 9.19
CA GLY A 34 13.06 20.64 10.49
C GLY A 34 14.39 19.90 10.36
N ASP A 35 14.98 19.59 11.50
CA ASP A 35 16.11 18.67 11.59
C ASP A 35 15.69 17.24 11.19
N GLU A 36 16.67 16.36 11.01
CA GLU A 36 16.43 15.00 10.52
C GLU A 36 15.40 14.22 11.36
N VAL A 37 15.44 14.38 12.69
CA VAL A 37 14.50 13.71 13.60
C VAL A 37 13.07 14.21 13.38
N THR A 38 12.89 15.54 13.27
CA THR A 38 11.59 16.15 12.99
C THR A 38 11.05 15.72 11.63
N ARG A 39 11.90 15.67 10.60
CA ARG A 39 11.49 15.22 9.26
C ARG A 39 11.11 13.76 9.23
N LYS A 40 11.85 12.88 9.90
CA LYS A 40 11.50 11.46 10.02
C LYS A 40 10.12 11.26 10.66
N ARG A 41 9.81 12.00 11.73
CA ARG A 41 8.47 11.98 12.34
C ARG A 41 7.40 12.51 11.38
N PHE A 42 7.70 13.59 10.67
CA PHE A 42 6.82 14.14 9.66
C PHE A 42 6.55 13.15 8.52
N HIS A 43 7.56 12.41 8.04
CA HIS A 43 7.40 11.39 7.00
C HIS A 43 6.52 10.23 7.46
N ALA A 44 6.71 9.77 8.70
CA ALA A 44 5.85 8.75 9.29
C ALA A 44 4.39 9.22 9.36
N PHE A 45 4.16 10.46 9.80
CA PHE A 45 2.83 11.08 9.82
C PHE A 45 2.20 11.18 8.42
N VAL A 46 2.97 11.61 7.41
CA VAL A 46 2.51 11.72 6.02
C VAL A 46 2.07 10.36 5.47
N LEU A 47 2.88 9.31 5.67
CA LEU A 47 2.56 7.97 5.20
C LEU A 47 1.39 7.37 5.97
N PHE A 48 1.31 7.59 7.27
CA PHE A 48 0.17 7.21 8.09
C PHE A 48 -1.14 7.84 7.58
N LEU A 49 -1.14 9.13 7.23
CA LEU A 49 -2.33 9.76 6.63
C LEU A 49 -2.66 9.21 5.24
N GLY A 50 -1.65 8.80 4.48
CA GLY A 50 -1.83 8.11 3.19
C GLY A 50 -2.57 6.79 3.36
N GLU A 51 -2.11 5.95 4.29
CA GLU A 51 -2.78 4.70 4.65
C GLU A 51 -4.18 4.94 5.21
N LEU A 52 -4.33 5.93 6.09
CA LEU A 52 -5.62 6.29 6.66
C LEU A 52 -6.60 6.72 5.55
N TYR A 53 -6.15 7.46 4.54
CA TYR A 53 -7.00 7.85 3.41
C TYR A 53 -7.49 6.66 2.60
N LEU A 54 -6.66 5.63 2.41
CA LEU A 54 -7.03 4.44 1.66
C LEU A 54 -8.00 3.55 2.43
N ASN A 55 -7.80 3.42 3.74
CA ASN A 55 -8.52 2.47 4.59
C ASN A 55 -9.74 3.07 5.29
N LEU A 56 -9.86 4.41 5.39
CA LEU A 56 -10.98 5.06 6.07
C LEU A 56 -12.20 5.20 5.15
N GLU A 57 -13.18 4.35 5.41
CA GLU A 57 -14.47 4.35 4.73
C GLU A 57 -15.55 5.07 5.56
N ILE A 58 -16.16 6.11 4.99
CA ILE A 58 -17.28 6.85 5.57
C ILE A 58 -18.58 6.37 4.92
N LYS A 59 -19.41 5.69 5.71
CA LYS A 59 -20.74 5.25 5.30
C LYS A 59 -21.74 6.40 5.41
N GLY A 60 -22.27 6.84 4.27
CA GLY A 60 -23.35 7.80 4.18
C GLY A 60 -24.70 7.24 4.62
N THR A 61 -25.67 8.13 4.84
CA THR A 61 -27.05 7.76 5.24
C THR A 61 -27.81 6.98 4.17
N ASN A 62 -27.36 7.04 2.92
CA ASN A 62 -27.90 6.32 1.77
C ASN A 62 -27.18 4.96 1.51
N GLY A 63 -26.27 4.54 2.40
CA GLY A 63 -25.47 3.33 2.22
C GLY A 63 -24.28 3.47 1.27
N GLN A 64 -24.06 4.65 0.67
CA GLN A 64 -22.85 4.91 -0.11
C GLN A 64 -21.64 4.97 0.81
N VAL A 65 -20.57 4.30 0.39
CA VAL A 65 -19.27 4.36 1.04
C VAL A 65 -18.43 5.39 0.31
N THR A 66 -17.94 6.40 1.04
CA THR A 66 -17.13 7.49 0.48
C THR A 66 -15.85 7.64 1.31
N ARG A 67 -14.76 8.09 0.67
CA ARG A 67 -13.52 8.39 1.38
C ARG A 67 -13.60 9.76 2.05
N ALA A 68 -12.75 9.99 3.04
CA ALA A 68 -12.70 11.27 3.75
C ALA A 68 -12.11 12.38 2.87
N ASP A 69 -12.97 13.26 2.34
CA ASP A 69 -12.58 14.41 1.52
C ASP A 69 -11.54 15.32 2.19
N ILE A 70 -11.63 15.47 3.51
CA ILE A 70 -10.67 16.26 4.30
C ILE A 70 -9.26 15.68 4.25
N LEU A 71 -9.11 14.35 4.18
CA LEU A 71 -7.81 13.70 4.02
C LEU A 71 -7.27 13.90 2.61
N GLN A 72 -8.12 13.89 1.58
CA GLN A 72 -7.71 14.20 0.20
C GLN A 72 -7.08 15.61 0.11
N VAL A 73 -7.70 16.61 0.75
CA VAL A 73 -7.14 17.97 0.85
C VAL A 73 -5.85 17.97 1.67
N GLY A 74 -5.82 17.23 2.76
CA GLY A 74 -4.63 17.10 3.61
C GLY A 74 -3.41 16.55 2.86
N LEU A 75 -3.57 15.45 2.14
CA LEU A 75 -2.49 14.81 1.37
C LEU A 75 -1.94 15.73 0.29
N ARG A 76 -2.80 16.51 -0.37
CA ARG A 76 -2.40 17.54 -1.33
C ARG A 76 -1.46 18.57 -0.69
N GLU A 77 -1.84 19.11 0.46
CA GLU A 77 -1.03 20.11 1.16
C GLU A 77 0.29 19.54 1.69
N LEU A 78 0.29 18.29 2.14
CA LEU A 78 1.50 17.61 2.59
C LEU A 78 2.49 17.36 1.44
N LEU A 79 1.99 16.93 0.27
CA LEU A 79 2.82 16.84 -0.94
C LEU A 79 3.42 18.20 -1.31
N ASN A 80 2.64 19.27 -1.23
CA ASN A 80 3.14 20.62 -1.49
C ASN A 80 4.24 21.03 -0.49
N ALA A 81 4.08 20.71 0.80
CA ALA A 81 5.09 20.99 1.82
C ALA A 81 6.39 20.21 1.55
N LEU A 82 6.31 18.94 1.14
CA LEU A 82 7.47 18.13 0.78
C LEU A 82 8.19 18.68 -0.46
N PHE A 83 7.47 18.97 -1.55
CA PHE A 83 8.08 19.49 -2.78
C PHE A 83 8.62 20.92 -2.64
N SER A 84 8.05 21.73 -1.75
CA SER A 84 8.57 23.07 -1.46
C SER A 84 9.89 23.03 -0.68
N ASN A 85 10.27 21.88 -0.14
CA ASN A 85 11.50 21.65 0.60
C ASN A 85 12.23 20.42 0.05
N PRO A 86 12.81 20.50 -1.16
CA PRO A 86 13.25 19.35 -1.95
C PRO A 86 14.57 18.73 -1.47
N MET A 87 14.61 18.29 -0.22
CA MET A 87 15.65 17.42 0.33
C MET A 87 15.37 15.97 -0.04
N ASP A 88 16.42 15.16 -0.19
CA ASP A 88 16.32 13.77 -0.64
C ASP A 88 15.29 12.95 0.16
N ASP A 89 15.29 13.05 1.48
CA ASP A 89 14.37 12.34 2.36
C ASP A 89 12.90 12.79 2.21
N ASN A 90 12.66 14.09 2.09
CA ASN A 90 11.34 14.64 1.77
C ASN A 90 10.83 14.15 0.41
N LEU A 91 11.69 14.14 -0.61
CA LEU A 91 11.34 13.70 -1.96
C LEU A 91 11.07 12.19 -2.01
N ILE A 92 11.86 11.39 -1.29
CA ILE A 92 11.61 9.95 -1.13
C ILE A 92 10.26 9.72 -0.44
N CYS A 93 9.93 10.48 0.61
CA CYS A 93 8.62 10.40 1.26
C CYS A 93 7.48 10.74 0.30
N ALA A 94 7.62 11.81 -0.50
CA ALA A 94 6.61 12.19 -1.50
C ALA A 94 6.42 11.10 -2.57
N VAL A 95 7.52 10.50 -3.05
CA VAL A 95 7.47 9.37 -3.99
C VAL A 95 6.73 8.18 -3.38
N LYS A 96 7.04 7.81 -2.13
CA LYS A 96 6.35 6.72 -1.41
C LYS A 96 4.84 7.01 -1.29
N LEU A 97 4.48 8.23 -0.87
CA LEU A 97 3.08 8.62 -0.74
C LEU A 97 2.33 8.56 -2.08
N LEU A 98 2.93 9.04 -3.17
CA LEU A 98 2.31 9.03 -4.49
C LEU A 98 2.23 7.61 -5.09
N LYS A 99 3.20 6.73 -4.81
CA LYS A 99 3.05 5.31 -5.16
C LYS A 99 1.89 4.64 -4.43
N LEU A 100 1.72 4.96 -3.14
CA LEU A 100 0.66 4.41 -2.31
C LEU A 100 -0.72 4.94 -2.72
N THR A 101 -0.86 6.25 -2.88
CA THR A 101 -2.17 6.93 -2.99
C THR A 101 -2.44 7.57 -4.34
N GLY A 102 -1.44 7.69 -5.21
CA GLY A 102 -1.48 8.54 -6.41
C GLY A 102 -2.60 8.16 -7.37
N SER A 103 -2.80 6.87 -7.64
CA SER A 103 -3.86 6.42 -8.55
C SER A 103 -5.26 6.74 -8.02
N VAL A 104 -5.49 6.55 -6.72
CA VAL A 104 -6.78 6.83 -6.06
C VAL A 104 -7.03 8.34 -5.95
N LEU A 105 -5.99 9.12 -5.64
CA LEU A 105 -6.06 10.58 -5.61
C LEU A 105 -6.37 11.16 -6.99
N GLU A 106 -5.72 10.66 -8.05
CA GLU A 106 -5.95 11.12 -9.42
C GLU A 106 -7.39 10.86 -9.86
N ASP A 107 -7.92 9.67 -9.63
CA ASP A 107 -9.33 9.36 -9.94
C ASP A 107 -10.29 10.30 -9.20
N ALA A 108 -10.08 10.46 -7.89
CA ALA A 108 -10.93 11.29 -7.04
C ALA A 108 -10.84 12.79 -7.39
N TRP A 109 -9.70 13.27 -7.89
CA TRP A 109 -9.57 14.64 -8.39
C TRP A 109 -10.22 14.80 -9.78
N LYS A 110 -10.01 13.84 -10.69
CA LYS A 110 -10.64 13.83 -12.02
C LYS A 110 -12.16 13.80 -11.93
N GLU A 111 -12.73 12.96 -11.06
CA GLU A 111 -14.18 12.89 -10.83
C GLU A 111 -14.75 14.24 -10.38
N LYS A 112 -13.98 15.01 -9.60
CA LYS A 112 -14.34 16.35 -9.14
C LYS A 112 -13.94 17.47 -10.11
N GLY A 113 -13.39 17.14 -11.29
CA GLY A 113 -12.92 18.11 -12.29
C GLY A 113 -11.74 18.96 -11.82
N LYS A 114 -10.94 18.46 -10.88
CA LYS A 114 -9.76 19.15 -10.34
C LYS A 114 -8.49 18.72 -11.07
N THR A 115 -7.57 19.67 -11.25
CA THR A 115 -6.26 19.50 -11.92
C THR A 115 -5.11 19.30 -10.93
N ASP A 116 -5.42 18.88 -9.70
CA ASP A 116 -4.41 18.73 -8.65
C ASP A 116 -3.28 17.78 -9.11
N MET A 117 -3.58 16.65 -9.76
CA MET A 117 -2.51 15.73 -10.16
C MET A 117 -1.56 16.36 -11.20
N GLU A 118 -2.08 17.12 -12.16
CA GLU A 118 -1.28 17.86 -13.13
C GLU A 118 -0.35 18.86 -12.43
N GLU A 119 -0.86 19.59 -11.44
CA GLU A 119 -0.06 20.52 -10.66
C GLU A 119 1.01 19.82 -9.80
N ILE A 120 0.75 18.61 -9.27
CA ILE A 120 1.79 17.81 -8.58
C ILE A 120 2.89 17.43 -9.55
N ILE A 121 2.54 16.96 -10.75
CA ILE A 121 3.52 16.53 -11.75
C ILE A 121 4.37 17.70 -12.20
N GLN A 122 3.76 18.86 -12.44
CA GLN A 122 4.53 20.07 -12.77
C GLN A 122 5.53 20.44 -11.68
N ARG A 123 5.16 20.28 -10.40
CA ARG A 123 6.09 20.48 -9.28
C ARG A 123 7.23 19.47 -9.27
N ILE A 124 6.95 18.20 -9.56
CA ILE A 124 7.97 17.16 -9.69
C ILE A 124 8.97 17.52 -10.80
N GLU A 125 8.48 17.93 -11.96
CA GLU A 125 9.31 18.35 -13.09
C GLU A 125 10.21 19.54 -12.71
N ASN A 126 9.65 20.55 -12.04
CA ASN A 126 10.43 21.71 -11.57
C ASN A 126 11.51 21.29 -10.57
N VAL A 127 11.21 20.38 -9.65
CA VAL A 127 12.21 19.85 -8.70
C VAL A 127 13.33 19.11 -9.44
N VAL A 128 13.00 18.29 -10.44
CA VAL A 128 14.02 17.56 -11.24
C VAL A 128 14.96 18.53 -11.95
N LEU A 129 14.42 19.63 -12.49
CA LEU A 129 15.21 20.67 -13.19
C LEU A 129 16.04 21.53 -12.23
N ASP A 130 15.42 22.05 -11.17
CA ASP A 130 15.96 23.18 -10.41
C ASP A 130 16.57 22.80 -9.05
N ALA A 131 16.13 21.69 -8.44
CA ALA A 131 16.57 21.34 -7.09
C ALA A 131 17.95 20.64 -7.08
N ASN A 132 18.73 20.91 -6.03
CA ASN A 132 20.01 20.27 -5.76
C ASN A 132 19.84 19.00 -4.91
N CYS A 133 19.01 18.05 -5.38
CA CYS A 133 18.85 16.73 -4.79
C CYS A 133 19.70 15.68 -5.53
N SER A 134 19.92 14.52 -4.92
CA SER A 134 20.77 13.47 -5.51
C SER A 134 20.21 12.94 -6.83
N ARG A 135 21.13 12.45 -7.68
CA ARG A 135 20.79 11.89 -8.99
C ARG A 135 19.79 10.75 -8.90
N ASP A 136 19.94 9.88 -7.90
CA ASP A 136 19.06 8.72 -7.72
C ASP A 136 17.63 9.16 -7.34
N VAL A 137 17.50 10.19 -6.50
CA VAL A 137 16.20 10.79 -6.16
C VAL A 137 15.56 11.45 -7.39
N LYS A 138 16.33 12.16 -8.22
CA LYS A 138 15.83 12.68 -9.50
C LYS A 138 15.33 11.55 -10.41
N GLN A 139 16.05 10.42 -10.46
CA GLN A 139 15.62 9.26 -11.23
C GLN A 139 14.33 8.63 -10.66
N MET A 140 14.17 8.58 -9.33
CA MET A 140 12.91 8.14 -8.70
C MET A 140 11.73 9.03 -9.09
N LEU A 141 11.93 10.35 -9.11
CA LEU A 141 10.93 11.32 -9.53
C LEU A 141 10.54 11.16 -11.00
N LEU A 142 11.52 10.98 -11.90
CA LEU A 142 11.26 10.71 -13.32
C LEU A 142 10.45 9.42 -13.52
N LYS A 143 10.81 8.34 -12.82
CA LYS A 143 10.04 7.08 -12.83
C LYS A 143 8.61 7.26 -12.32
N LEU A 144 8.37 8.20 -11.40
CA LEU A 144 7.03 8.50 -10.93
C LEU A 144 6.19 9.21 -12.00
N VAL A 145 6.79 10.13 -12.77
CA VAL A 145 6.16 10.76 -13.93
C VAL A 145 5.82 9.72 -15.00
N GLU A 146 6.74 8.79 -15.29
CA GLU A 146 6.51 7.66 -16.18
C GLU A 146 5.38 6.76 -15.68
N LEU A 147 5.37 6.43 -14.39
CA LEU A 147 4.32 5.62 -13.77
C LEU A 147 2.95 6.27 -13.93
N ARG A 148 2.84 7.57 -13.68
CA ARG A 148 1.60 8.32 -13.93
C ARG A 148 1.21 8.26 -15.41
N SER A 149 2.14 8.50 -16.33
CA SER A 149 1.87 8.46 -17.77
C SER A 149 1.36 7.09 -18.23
N SER A 150 1.80 6.02 -17.56
CA SER A 150 1.34 4.65 -17.73
C SER A 150 0.07 4.32 -16.93
N ASN A 151 -0.74 5.33 -16.60
CA ASN A 151 -1.96 5.19 -15.79
C ASN A 151 -1.73 4.44 -14.47
N TRP A 152 -0.64 4.76 -13.77
CA TRP A 152 -0.22 4.13 -12.52
C TRP A 152 0.02 2.61 -12.62
N GLY A 153 0.33 2.10 -13.82
CA GLY A 153 0.52 0.67 -14.06
C GLY A 153 -0.79 -0.12 -14.15
N ARG A 154 -1.95 0.55 -14.16
CA ARG A 154 -3.23 -0.11 -14.42
C ARG A 154 -3.30 -0.50 -15.88
N VAL A 155 -3.21 -1.80 -16.16
CA VAL A 155 -3.47 -2.35 -17.49
C VAL A 155 -4.91 -1.99 -17.87
N HIS A 156 -5.11 -1.46 -19.08
CA HIS A 156 -6.46 -1.29 -19.58
C HIS A 156 -7.06 -2.70 -19.66
N ALA A 157 -8.01 -3.01 -18.77
CA ALA A 157 -8.96 -4.06 -19.04
C ALA A 157 -9.82 -3.59 -20.22
N THR A 158 -9.27 -3.64 -21.44
CA THR A 158 -10.13 -3.80 -22.61
C THR A 158 -11.02 -4.97 -22.28
N SER A 159 -12.33 -4.72 -22.25
CA SER A 159 -13.38 -5.69 -21.98
C SER A 159 -13.44 -6.75 -23.08
N THR A 160 -12.40 -7.54 -23.18
CA THR A 160 -12.39 -8.83 -23.81
C THR A 160 -12.01 -9.80 -22.70
N TYR A 161 -12.99 -10.13 -21.86
CA TYR A 161 -13.16 -11.52 -21.46
C TYR A 161 -13.34 -12.30 -22.78
N ARG A 162 -12.25 -12.53 -23.50
CA ARG A 162 -12.12 -13.72 -24.32
C ARG A 162 -11.73 -14.76 -23.28
N GLU A 163 -12.63 -15.69 -22.98
CA GLU A 163 -12.22 -16.96 -22.39
C GLU A 163 -10.95 -17.40 -23.11
N ALA A 164 -9.84 -17.43 -22.36
CA ALA A 164 -8.52 -17.78 -22.88
C ALA A 164 -8.38 -19.29 -23.12
N THR A 165 -9.50 -19.98 -23.31
CA THR A 165 -9.58 -21.36 -23.72
C THR A 165 -10.75 -21.45 -24.69
N PRO A 166 -10.50 -21.50 -26.01
CA PRO A 166 -11.44 -22.20 -26.86
C PRO A 166 -11.52 -23.61 -26.26
N GLU A 167 -12.68 -24.04 -25.76
CA GLU A 167 -12.92 -25.42 -25.27
C GLU A 167 -12.64 -26.51 -26.35
N ASN A 168 -12.11 -26.13 -27.50
CA ASN A 168 -12.02 -26.93 -28.69
C ASN A 168 -10.73 -26.63 -29.49
N ASP A 169 -9.62 -26.29 -28.81
CA ASP A 169 -8.30 -26.32 -29.45
C ASP A 169 -7.77 -27.77 -29.47
N PRO A 170 -7.68 -28.43 -30.63
CA PRO A 170 -7.12 -29.78 -30.73
C PRO A 170 -5.64 -29.87 -30.28
N ASN A 171 -4.95 -28.73 -30.10
CA ASN A 171 -3.59 -28.67 -29.56
C ASN A 171 -3.53 -28.33 -28.06
N TYR A 172 -4.65 -28.29 -27.33
CA TYR A 172 -4.63 -28.07 -25.87
C TYR A 172 -3.66 -29.05 -25.17
N PHE A 173 -3.66 -30.31 -25.59
CA PHE A 173 -2.76 -31.34 -25.08
C PHE A 173 -1.28 -31.10 -25.36
N MET A 174 -0.95 -30.38 -26.44
CA MET A 174 0.44 -30.12 -26.83
C MET A 174 1.08 -28.97 -26.04
N ASN A 175 0.28 -28.19 -25.32
CA ASN A 175 0.74 -27.04 -24.53
C ASN A 175 0.70 -27.31 -23.02
N GLU A 176 0.35 -28.52 -22.59
CA GLU A 176 0.35 -28.86 -21.18
C GLU A 176 1.78 -29.04 -20.66
N PRO A 177 2.09 -28.51 -19.46
CA PRO A 177 3.38 -28.70 -18.84
C PRO A 177 3.69 -30.19 -18.65
N THR A 178 4.92 -30.59 -19.00
CA THR A 178 5.44 -31.91 -18.62
C THR A 178 6.05 -31.81 -17.24
N PHE A 179 5.51 -32.59 -16.30
CA PHE A 179 6.01 -32.67 -14.93
C PHE A 179 6.97 -33.85 -14.80
N TYR A 180 7.81 -33.82 -13.77
CA TYR A 180 8.75 -34.90 -13.49
C TYR A 180 8.49 -35.46 -12.10
N THR A 181 8.49 -36.78 -11.97
CA THR A 181 8.48 -37.43 -10.65
C THR A 181 9.81 -37.19 -9.92
N SER A 182 9.86 -37.53 -8.64
CA SER A 182 11.09 -37.51 -7.82
C SER A 182 12.24 -38.31 -8.43
N ASP A 183 11.94 -39.36 -9.21
CA ASP A 183 12.91 -40.18 -9.94
C ASP A 183 13.31 -39.60 -11.31
N GLY A 184 12.82 -38.41 -11.66
CA GLY A 184 13.11 -37.73 -12.93
C GLY A 184 12.36 -38.30 -14.13
N VAL A 185 11.26 -39.04 -13.91
CA VAL A 185 10.44 -39.61 -14.99
C VAL A 185 9.41 -38.56 -15.42
N PRO A 186 9.38 -38.16 -16.70
CA PRO A 186 8.39 -37.22 -17.19
C PRO A 186 6.99 -37.86 -17.19
N PHE A 187 5.98 -37.09 -16.81
CA PHE A 187 4.57 -37.44 -16.89
C PHE A 187 3.73 -36.22 -17.31
N THR A 188 2.60 -36.47 -17.93
CA THR A 188 1.70 -35.49 -18.57
C THR A 188 0.25 -35.84 -18.27
N ALA A 189 -0.72 -34.96 -18.54
CA ALA A 189 -2.13 -35.29 -18.28
C ALA A 189 -2.69 -36.44 -19.15
N ALA A 190 -1.91 -36.96 -20.11
CA ALA A 190 -2.27 -38.17 -20.86
C ALA A 190 -2.04 -39.45 -20.06
N ASP A 191 -1.23 -39.38 -19.00
CA ASP A 191 -0.86 -40.55 -18.25
C ASP A 191 -1.99 -40.96 -17.28
N PRO A 192 -2.34 -42.25 -17.19
CA PRO A 192 -3.43 -42.73 -16.33
C PRO A 192 -3.25 -42.42 -14.84
N ASP A 193 -2.00 -42.19 -14.43
CA ASP A 193 -1.58 -41.91 -13.05
C ASP A 193 -1.19 -40.45 -12.82
N TYR A 194 -1.49 -39.54 -13.76
CA TYR A 194 -1.16 -38.11 -13.67
C TYR A 194 -1.64 -37.48 -12.36
N GLN A 195 -2.90 -37.74 -11.99
CA GLN A 195 -3.53 -37.08 -10.87
C GLN A 195 -2.93 -37.49 -9.52
N GLU A 196 -2.52 -38.75 -9.39
CA GLU A 196 -1.85 -39.28 -8.19
C GLU A 196 -0.44 -38.67 -8.07
N LYS A 197 0.33 -38.67 -9.16
CA LYS A 197 1.69 -38.09 -9.19
C LYS A 197 1.69 -36.58 -8.99
N TYR A 198 0.71 -35.87 -9.54
CA TYR A 198 0.57 -34.42 -9.38
C TYR A 198 0.23 -34.06 -7.94
N GLN A 199 -0.63 -34.86 -7.29
CA GLN A 199 -0.98 -34.67 -5.89
C GLN A 199 0.21 -34.96 -4.95
N GLU A 200 1.02 -35.98 -5.24
CA GLU A 200 2.27 -36.25 -4.52
C GLU A 200 3.28 -35.09 -4.62
N LEU A 201 3.35 -34.39 -5.76
CA LEU A 201 4.19 -33.20 -5.91
C LEU A 201 3.71 -32.04 -5.02
N LEU A 202 2.40 -31.75 -5.02
CA LEU A 202 1.81 -30.69 -4.20
C LEU A 202 1.99 -30.95 -2.70
N GLU A 203 1.77 -32.19 -2.26
CA GLU A 203 1.95 -32.59 -0.86
C GLU A 203 3.41 -32.48 -0.38
N ARG A 204 4.38 -32.47 -1.31
CA ARG A 204 5.80 -32.31 -1.03
C ARG A 204 6.27 -30.85 -1.01
N GLU A 205 5.58 -29.96 -1.73
CA GLU A 205 5.90 -28.52 -1.77
C GLU A 205 5.59 -27.78 -0.47
N ASP A 206 4.69 -28.31 0.38
CA ASP A 206 4.35 -27.78 1.72
C ASP A 206 5.52 -27.84 2.75
N PHE A 207 6.72 -28.26 2.36
CA PHE A 207 7.90 -28.37 3.24
C PHE A 207 9.00 -27.31 3.01
N PHE A 208 8.76 -26.33 2.12
CA PHE A 208 9.70 -25.25 1.87
C PHE A 208 9.07 -23.88 2.17
N PRO A 209 9.65 -23.05 3.05
CA PRO A 209 9.19 -21.69 3.23
C PRO A 209 9.45 -20.92 1.94
N ASP A 210 8.42 -20.19 1.48
CA ASP A 210 8.41 -19.33 0.29
C ASP A 210 9.74 -18.61 0.06
N TYR A 211 10.59 -19.19 -0.78
CA TYR A 211 11.66 -18.44 -1.43
C TYR A 211 11.06 -17.84 -2.69
N GLU A 212 10.88 -16.52 -2.69
CA GLU A 212 10.55 -15.75 -3.88
C GLU A 212 11.56 -16.06 -4.99
N GLU A 213 11.14 -16.86 -5.97
CA GLU A 213 11.88 -17.10 -7.20
C GLU A 213 11.83 -15.84 -8.06
N ASN A 214 12.82 -14.97 -7.89
CA ASN A 214 13.20 -14.03 -8.94
C ASN A 214 14.71 -14.17 -9.15
N GLY A 215 15.06 -14.96 -10.17
CA GLY A 215 16.44 -15.25 -10.52
C GLY A 215 17.22 -13.97 -10.85
N THR A 216 18.18 -13.61 -10.01
CA THR A 216 19.43 -12.97 -10.41
C THR A 216 20.51 -13.32 -9.38
N ASP A 217 21.47 -14.14 -9.80
CA ASP A 217 22.71 -14.43 -9.09
C ASP A 217 23.45 -13.12 -8.74
N LEU A 218 23.49 -12.75 -7.46
CA LEU A 218 24.55 -11.92 -6.89
C LEU A 218 24.90 -12.43 -5.50
N SER A 219 26.07 -13.07 -5.44
CA SER A 219 26.83 -13.38 -4.25
C SER A 219 26.96 -12.20 -3.27
N GLY A 220 26.68 -12.45 -1.99
CA GLY A 220 27.45 -11.88 -0.88
C GLY A 220 26.70 -10.99 0.12
N GLY A 221 26.36 -11.59 1.27
CA GLY A 221 26.60 -11.00 2.59
C GLY A 221 25.47 -10.20 3.27
N GLY A 222 25.09 -10.66 4.47
CA GLY A 222 24.30 -9.93 5.49
C GLY A 222 22.79 -10.11 5.30
N ASP A 223 21.97 -10.42 6.32
CA ASP A 223 22.03 -9.95 7.70
C ASP A 223 21.15 -10.82 8.63
N PRO A 224 21.55 -11.15 9.89
CA PRO A 224 20.76 -11.99 10.81
C PRO A 224 19.70 -11.26 11.67
N TYR A 225 19.31 -10.02 11.37
CA TYR A 225 18.54 -9.17 12.32
C TYR A 225 17.03 -9.08 12.06
N LEU A 226 16.32 -10.20 11.87
CA LEU A 226 14.86 -10.20 11.85
C LEU A 226 14.21 -11.22 12.81
N ASP A 227 14.91 -11.64 13.86
CA ASP A 227 14.38 -12.62 14.82
C ASP A 227 14.14 -12.09 16.25
N ASP A 228 14.37 -10.80 16.54
CA ASP A 228 14.21 -10.27 17.91
C ASP A 228 13.28 -9.03 17.96
N ILE A 229 12.03 -9.16 17.51
CA ILE A 229 10.96 -8.29 18.03
C ILE A 229 10.26 -9.08 19.14
N ASP A 230 10.72 -8.80 20.35
CA ASP A 230 10.16 -9.22 21.63
C ASP A 230 8.62 -9.13 21.61
N ASP A 231 7.93 -10.28 21.75
CA ASP A 231 6.47 -10.40 21.89
C ASP A 231 5.98 -9.93 23.28
N GLU A 232 6.75 -9.11 24.00
CA GLU A 232 6.39 -8.58 25.31
C GLU A 232 5.48 -7.35 25.14
N MET A 233 4.17 -7.57 25.28
CA MET A 233 3.15 -6.51 25.26
C MET A 233 3.39 -5.52 26.41
N ASP A 234 3.42 -4.22 26.10
CA ASP A 234 3.64 -3.13 27.06
C ASP A 234 2.63 -3.24 28.24
N PRO A 235 3.09 -3.20 29.51
CA PRO A 235 2.23 -3.29 30.69
C PRO A 235 1.09 -2.27 30.71
N GLU A 236 1.28 -1.10 30.12
CA GLU A 236 0.25 -0.07 30.02
C GLU A 236 -0.85 -0.46 29.02
N ILE A 237 -0.49 -1.17 27.95
CA ILE A 237 -1.42 -1.68 26.93
C ILE A 237 -2.22 -2.86 27.48
N GLU A 238 -1.58 -3.75 28.24
CA GLU A 238 -2.24 -4.88 28.89
C GLU A 238 -3.29 -4.41 29.92
N GLU A 239 -2.93 -3.46 30.79
CA GLU A 239 -3.87 -2.90 31.79
C GLU A 239 -5.07 -2.19 31.11
N ALA A 240 -4.82 -1.46 30.02
CA ALA A 240 -5.86 -0.79 29.26
C ALA A 240 -6.83 -1.80 28.62
N TYR A 241 -6.32 -2.92 28.12
CA TYR A 241 -7.13 -3.99 27.52
C TYR A 241 -7.98 -4.73 28.56
N GLU A 242 -7.42 -5.08 29.71
CA GLU A 242 -8.17 -5.72 30.80
C GLU A 242 -9.31 -4.83 31.32
N LYS A 243 -9.04 -3.54 31.48
CA LYS A 243 -10.03 -2.56 31.92
C LYS A 243 -11.18 -2.43 30.92
N PHE A 244 -10.87 -2.44 29.62
CA PHE A 244 -11.87 -2.43 28.55
C PHE A 244 -12.76 -3.68 28.59
N CYS A 245 -12.17 -4.87 28.78
CA CYS A 245 -12.91 -6.13 28.87
C CYS A 245 -13.90 -6.10 30.04
N LEU A 246 -13.45 -5.70 31.24
CA LEU A 246 -14.27 -5.63 32.44
C LEU A 246 -15.42 -4.60 32.33
N GLU A 247 -15.17 -3.46 31.69
CA GLU A 247 -16.21 -2.44 31.49
C GLU A 247 -17.27 -2.91 30.46
N SER A 248 -16.84 -3.66 29.45
CA SER A 248 -17.74 -4.26 28.44
C SER A 248 -18.66 -5.34 29.02
N GLU A 249 -18.20 -6.06 30.04
CA GLU A 249 -19.01 -7.07 30.73
C GLU A 249 -19.98 -6.45 31.73
N ARG A 250 -19.60 -5.36 32.42
CA ARG A 250 -20.52 -4.60 33.28
C ARG A 250 -21.66 -3.97 32.49
N LYS A 251 -21.37 -3.45 31.29
CA LYS A 251 -22.38 -2.87 30.39
C LYS A 251 -23.33 -3.90 29.76
N ARG A 252 -22.94 -5.18 29.74
CA ARG A 252 -23.81 -6.29 29.27
C ARG A 252 -24.73 -6.85 30.36
N LYS A 253 -24.48 -6.53 31.64
CA LYS A 253 -25.24 -7.04 32.81
C LYS A 253 -26.16 -5.98 33.46
N GLN A 254 -26.27 -4.79 32.87
CA GLN A 254 -27.28 -3.76 33.20
C GLN A 254 -28.27 -3.63 32.05
#